data_AF-A0A444JEE2-F1
#
_entry.id   AF-A0A444JEE2-F1
#
_cell.length_a   1.000
_cell.length_b   1.000
_cell.length_c   1.000
_cell.angle_alpha   90.00
_cell.angle_beta   90.00
_cell.angle_gamma   90.00
#
_symmetry.space_group_name_H-M   'P 1'
#
loop_
_entity.id
_entity.type
_entity.pdbx_description
1 polymer ?
#
loop_
_entity_poly.entity_id
_entity_poly.type
_entity_poly.pdbx_seq_one_letter_code
_entity_poly.pdbx_strand_id
1 'polypeptide(L)'
;MTRQANGFYLGADPSSPQVGDVRIQFESVAPTEVSIVAQQNSSGLGPYHAQAGGNIELLQVGMHTAEAMFQKAQSDNTILTWALRAAGFFLMMIGLSMIFKVFSVLADVLPFLGSIVEAGTGFIAFLLAAVLSLITIAVAWIVFRPLLGIFLLIIAVGLTVLIGGKIKAGKARKTGTAGNTQAVPPPPPSAA
;
A
#
# COMPACT_ATOMS: atom_id res chain seq x y z
N MET A 1 18.85 -42.47 -36.18
CA MET A 1 18.67 -41.01 -36.05
C MET A 1 17.21 -40.71 -36.27
N THR A 2 16.53 -40.23 -35.23
CA THR A 2 15.09 -39.95 -35.23
C THR A 2 14.89 -38.44 -35.14
N ARG A 3 14.15 -37.86 -36.09
CA ARG A 3 13.85 -36.42 -36.11
C ARG A 3 12.75 -36.13 -35.08
N GLN A 4 12.98 -35.14 -34.22
CA GLN A 4 11.97 -34.60 -33.30
C GLN A 4 11.53 -33.21 -33.77
N ALA A 5 10.40 -32.71 -33.24
CA ALA A 5 9.82 -31.44 -33.67
C ALA A 5 10.77 -30.23 -33.54
N ASN A 6 11.66 -30.26 -32.54
CA ASN A 6 12.61 -29.19 -32.22
C ASN A 6 14.06 -29.70 -32.12
N GLY A 7 14.41 -30.79 -32.80
CA GLY A 7 15.70 -31.41 -32.59
C GLY A 7 15.96 -32.73 -33.30
N PHE A 8 17.10 -33.34 -32.96
CA PHE A 8 17.49 -34.66 -33.40
C PHE A 8 17.84 -35.55 -32.22
N TYR A 9 17.47 -36.82 -32.33
CA TYR A 9 17.88 -37.86 -31.40
C TYR A 9 18.69 -38.92 -32.15
N LEU A 10 19.91 -39.17 -31.70
CA LEU A 10 20.78 -40.24 -32.18
C LEU A 10 20.82 -41.32 -31.10
N GLY A 11 20.03 -42.36 -31.30
CA GLY A 11 19.91 -43.52 -30.41
C GLY A 11 18.87 -44.49 -30.97
N ALA A 12 18.70 -45.64 -30.30
CA ALA A 12 17.76 -46.68 -30.72
C ALA A 12 16.30 -46.29 -30.43
N ASP A 13 16.04 -45.74 -29.24
CA ASP A 13 14.68 -45.36 -28.81
C ASP A 13 14.71 -44.07 -27.98
N PRO A 14 14.11 -42.96 -28.48
CA PRO A 14 14.01 -41.71 -27.72
C PRO A 14 13.25 -41.82 -26.38
N SER A 15 12.38 -42.82 -26.24
CA SER A 15 11.59 -43.07 -25.02
C SER A 15 12.32 -43.95 -23.99
N SER A 16 13.42 -44.60 -24.38
CA SER A 16 14.25 -45.43 -23.52
C SER A 16 15.75 -45.16 -23.75
N PRO A 17 16.27 -44.00 -23.30
CA PRO A 17 17.63 -43.55 -23.60
C PRO A 17 18.70 -44.42 -22.92
N GLN A 18 19.73 -44.78 -23.67
CA GLN A 18 20.88 -45.56 -23.23
C GLN A 18 22.16 -44.71 -23.19
N VAL A 19 23.16 -45.17 -22.44
CA VAL A 19 24.48 -44.52 -22.38
C VAL A 19 25.11 -44.57 -23.77
N GLY A 20 25.36 -43.40 -24.35
CA GLY A 20 25.86 -43.24 -25.71
C GLY A 20 24.88 -42.56 -26.68
N ASP A 21 23.61 -42.42 -26.29
CA ASP A 21 22.62 -41.71 -27.09
C ASP A 21 22.81 -40.17 -27.00
N VAL A 22 22.58 -39.48 -28.10
CA VAL A 22 22.75 -38.01 -28.20
C VAL A 22 21.41 -37.36 -28.53
N ARG A 23 21.01 -36.35 -27.74
CA ARG A 23 19.85 -35.50 -28.02
C ARG A 23 20.32 -34.08 -28.31
N ILE A 24 19.90 -33.54 -29.45
CA ILE A 24 20.18 -32.17 -29.90
C ILE A 24 18.84 -31.46 -29.96
N GLN A 25 18.69 -30.35 -29.24
CA GLN A 25 17.51 -29.48 -29.27
C GLN A 25 17.92 -28.12 -29.84
N PHE A 26 17.11 -27.59 -30.74
CA PHE A 26 17.28 -26.25 -31.30
C PHE A 26 16.20 -25.34 -30.75
N GLU A 27 16.61 -24.20 -30.24
CA GLU A 27 15.73 -23.11 -29.84
C GLU A 27 16.02 -21.92 -30.75
N SER A 28 14.97 -21.28 -31.26
CA SER A 28 15.08 -20.08 -32.09
C SER A 28 14.13 -19.02 -31.55
N VAL A 29 14.64 -17.80 -31.36
CA VAL A 29 13.81 -16.62 -31.08
C VAL A 29 13.54 -15.93 -32.40
N ALA A 30 12.27 -15.85 -32.80
CA ALA A 30 11.90 -15.10 -33.99
C ALA A 30 12.25 -13.61 -33.82
N PRO A 31 12.72 -12.91 -34.87
CA PRO A 31 12.93 -11.48 -34.83
C PRO A 31 11.65 -10.80 -34.33
N THR A 32 11.75 -10.18 -33.15
CA THR A 32 10.63 -9.50 -32.51
C THR A 32 10.91 -8.02 -32.59
N GLU A 33 9.96 -7.27 -33.15
CA GLU A 33 10.06 -5.81 -33.15
C GLU A 33 9.99 -5.30 -31.71
N VAL A 34 10.92 -4.44 -31.34
CA VAL A 34 10.99 -3.81 -30.03
C VAL A 34 11.28 -2.32 -30.18
N SER A 35 10.66 -1.53 -29.32
CA SER A 35 10.93 -0.10 -29.18
C SER A 35 11.75 0.12 -27.92
N ILE A 36 12.81 0.93 -28.03
CA ILE A 36 13.78 1.17 -26.95
C ILE A 36 13.94 2.68 -26.74
N VAL A 37 13.92 3.12 -25.48
CA VAL A 37 14.30 4.49 -25.08
C VAL A 37 15.45 4.39 -24.09
N ALA A 38 16.61 4.90 -24.49
CA ALA A 38 17.86 4.87 -23.73
C ALA A 38 18.75 6.06 -24.11
N GLN A 39 19.77 6.35 -23.31
CA GLN A 39 20.78 7.36 -23.64
C GLN A 39 21.66 6.86 -24.79
N GLN A 40 21.79 7.66 -25.85
CA GLN A 40 22.72 7.38 -26.93
C GLN A 40 24.14 7.82 -26.56
N ASN A 41 25.06 6.87 -26.53
CA ASN A 41 26.49 7.09 -26.41
C ASN A 41 27.17 6.86 -27.77
N SER A 42 28.47 7.17 -27.87
CA SER A 42 29.23 7.13 -29.13
C SER A 42 29.17 5.79 -29.88
N SER A 43 29.00 4.67 -29.18
CA SER A 43 28.95 3.32 -29.78
C SER A 43 27.79 2.44 -29.29
N GLY A 44 26.84 2.98 -28.51
CA GLY A 44 25.80 2.14 -27.92
C GLY A 44 24.68 2.90 -27.21
N LEU A 45 23.77 2.11 -26.63
CA LEU A 45 22.67 2.58 -25.80
C LEU A 45 22.98 2.26 -24.34
N GLY A 46 22.81 3.24 -23.46
CA GLY A 46 23.02 3.09 -22.03
C GLY A 46 21.87 3.68 -21.21
N PRO A 47 21.84 3.43 -19.90
CA PRO A 47 20.81 3.99 -19.02
C PRO A 47 20.96 5.51 -18.94
N TYR A 48 19.86 6.24 -19.12
CA TYR A 48 19.84 7.68 -18.85
C TYR A 48 19.60 7.93 -17.36
N HIS A 49 20.53 8.59 -16.68
CA HIS A 49 20.36 8.96 -15.27
C HIS A 49 19.49 10.20 -15.13
N ALA A 50 18.29 10.04 -14.54
CA ALA A 50 17.37 11.15 -14.34
C ALA A 50 17.78 12.02 -13.15
N GLN A 51 17.58 13.35 -13.25
CA GLN A 51 17.87 14.29 -12.17
C GLN A 51 17.05 14.02 -10.90
N ALA A 52 15.84 13.47 -11.05
CA ALA A 52 14.97 13.08 -9.95
C ALA A 52 15.37 11.75 -9.27
N GLY A 53 16.47 11.13 -9.72
CA GLY A 53 16.89 9.79 -9.33
C GLY A 53 16.32 8.71 -10.24
N GLY A 54 17.02 7.57 -10.29
CA GLY A 54 16.66 6.41 -11.12
C GLY A 54 17.25 6.44 -12.54
N ASN A 55 17.14 5.30 -13.21
CA ASN A 55 17.63 5.10 -14.57
C ASN A 55 16.44 4.98 -15.52
N ILE A 56 16.46 5.71 -16.63
CA ILE A 56 15.50 5.60 -17.71
C ILE A 56 16.12 4.70 -18.79
N GLU A 57 15.61 3.48 -18.84
CA GLU A 57 15.88 2.47 -19.86
C GLU A 57 14.57 1.72 -20.10
N LEU A 58 13.87 2.09 -21.16
CA LEU A 58 12.55 1.52 -21.48
C LEU A 58 12.70 0.58 -22.65
N LEU A 59 12.19 -0.64 -22.50
CA LEU A 59 12.05 -1.61 -23.57
C LEU A 59 10.60 -2.05 -23.65
N GLN A 60 10.03 -1.98 -24.85
CA GLN A 60 8.65 -2.39 -25.09
C GLN A 60 8.57 -3.21 -26.36
N VAL A 61 7.88 -4.35 -26.28
CA VAL A 61 7.64 -5.21 -27.46
C VAL A 61 6.62 -4.55 -28.39
N GLY A 62 6.92 -4.58 -29.69
CA GLY A 62 6.17 -3.94 -30.76
C GLY A 62 6.68 -2.54 -31.12
N MET A 63 6.05 -1.96 -32.14
CA MET A 63 6.31 -0.61 -32.63
C MET A 63 5.51 0.41 -31.80
N HIS A 64 6.20 1.16 -30.96
CA HIS A 64 5.62 2.21 -30.11
C HIS A 64 6.37 3.52 -30.34
N THR A 65 5.65 4.64 -30.28
CA THR A 65 6.29 5.95 -30.31
C THR A 65 6.96 6.25 -28.97
N ALA A 66 7.93 7.16 -28.94
CA ALA A 66 8.58 7.57 -27.71
C ALA A 66 7.58 8.11 -26.68
N GLU A 67 6.58 8.88 -27.12
CA GLU A 67 5.53 9.42 -26.28
C GLU A 67 4.71 8.30 -25.63
N ALA A 68 4.33 7.28 -26.40
CA ALA A 68 3.58 6.14 -25.89
C ALA A 68 4.37 5.36 -24.83
N MET A 69 5.68 5.16 -25.05
CA MET A 69 6.56 4.48 -24.08
C MET A 69 6.69 5.27 -22.77
N PHE A 70 6.84 6.60 -22.84
CA PHE A 70 6.89 7.45 -21.64
C PHE A 70 5.56 7.50 -20.90
N GLN A 71 4.44 7.61 -21.62
CA GLN A 71 3.11 7.58 -21.01
C GLN A 71 2.85 6.26 -20.29
N LYS A 72 3.21 5.13 -20.92
CA LYS A 72 3.10 3.82 -20.29
C LYS A 72 3.95 3.73 -19.02
N ALA A 73 5.21 4.14 -19.07
CA ALA A 73 6.09 4.14 -17.91
C ALA A 73 5.54 5.01 -16.75
N GLN A 74 4.96 6.17 -17.05
CA GLN A 74 4.33 7.02 -16.04
C GLN A 74 3.06 6.39 -15.45
N SER A 75 2.25 5.75 -16.29
CA SER A 75 1.04 5.05 -15.88
C SER A 75 1.36 3.87 -14.97
N ASP A 76 2.32 3.03 -15.37
CA ASP A 76 2.78 1.86 -14.60
C ASP A 76 3.32 2.29 -13.23
N ASN A 77 4.14 3.35 -13.19
CA ASN A 77 4.64 3.91 -11.93
C ASN A 77 3.51 4.46 -11.05
N THR A 78 2.51 5.10 -11.64
CA THR A 78 1.35 5.61 -10.92
C THR A 78 0.55 4.46 -10.32
N ILE A 79 0.18 3.47 -11.14
CA ILE A 79 -0.60 2.30 -10.71
C ILE A 79 0.14 1.56 -9.61
N LEU A 80 1.43 1.26 -9.79
CA LEU A 80 2.24 0.56 -8.80
C LEU A 80 2.32 1.34 -7.48
N THR A 81 2.52 2.66 -7.54
CA THR A 81 2.55 3.51 -6.35
C THR A 81 1.23 3.44 -5.57
N TRP A 82 0.10 3.59 -6.25
CA TRP A 82 -1.22 3.55 -5.60
C TRP A 82 -1.55 2.14 -5.09
N ALA A 83 -1.20 1.10 -5.83
CA ALA A 83 -1.37 -0.29 -5.41
C ALA A 83 -0.57 -0.60 -4.14
N LEU A 84 0.71 -0.25 -4.09
CA LEU A 84 1.54 -0.43 -2.90
C LEU A 84 1.02 0.36 -1.70
N ARG A 85 0.48 1.56 -1.91
CA ARG A 85 -0.13 2.36 -0.83
C ARG A 85 -1.39 1.73 -0.28
N ALA A 86 -2.29 1.29 -1.16
CA ALA A 86 -3.50 0.60 -0.74
C ALA A 86 -3.16 -0.69 0.02
N ALA A 87 -2.24 -1.50 -0.52
CA ALA A 87 -1.76 -2.70 0.14
C ALA A 87 -1.14 -2.39 1.52
N GLY A 88 -0.26 -1.39 1.60
CA GLY A 88 0.35 -0.95 2.86
C GLY A 88 -0.67 -0.46 3.89
N PHE A 89 -1.69 0.29 3.46
CA PHE A 89 -2.79 0.73 4.32
C PHE A 89 -3.58 -0.46 4.88
N PHE A 90 -3.96 -1.43 4.04
CA PHE A 90 -4.68 -2.62 4.50
C PHE A 90 -3.84 -3.47 5.45
N LEU A 91 -2.56 -3.69 5.14
CA LEU A 91 -1.63 -4.39 6.03
C LEU A 91 -1.52 -3.70 7.40
N MET A 92 -1.43 -2.37 7.40
CA MET A 92 -1.38 -1.59 8.63
C MET A 92 -2.69 -1.69 9.42
N MET A 93 -3.85 -1.58 8.76
CA MET A 93 -5.16 -1.74 9.38
C MET A 93 -5.32 -3.12 10.02
N ILE A 94 -4.91 -4.19 9.31
CA ILE A 94 -4.95 -5.55 9.82
C ILE A 94 -4.00 -5.70 11.02
N GLY A 95 -2.77 -5.18 10.92
CA GLY A 95 -1.79 -5.17 12.02
C GLY A 95 -2.30 -4.50 13.30
N LEU A 96 -2.84 -3.29 13.17
CA LEU A 96 -3.46 -2.55 14.29
C LEU A 96 -4.68 -3.28 14.87
N SER A 97 -5.51 -3.87 14.01
CA SER A 97 -6.68 -4.64 14.45
C SER A 97 -6.27 -5.87 15.27
N MET A 98 -5.20 -6.57 14.86
CA MET A 98 -4.65 -7.70 15.62
C MET A 98 -4.12 -7.25 16.98
N ILE A 99 -3.40 -6.12 17.03
CA ILE A 99 -2.88 -5.54 18.27
C ILE A 99 -4.03 -5.19 19.23
N PHE A 100 -5.06 -4.48 18.74
CA PHE A 100 -6.23 -4.10 19.55
C PHE A 100 -7.06 -5.30 20.00
N LYS A 101 -7.12 -6.37 19.21
CA LYS A 101 -7.80 -7.60 19.62
C LYS A 101 -7.15 -8.25 20.85
N VAL A 102 -5.82 -8.23 20.96
CA VAL A 102 -5.12 -8.72 22.17
C VAL A 102 -5.52 -7.91 23.41
N PHE A 103 -5.65 -6.58 23.27
CA PHE A 103 -6.12 -5.73 24.37
C PHE A 103 -7.60 -5.96 24.71
N SER A 104 -8.44 -6.32 23.73
CA SER A 104 -9.84 -6.67 23.96
C SER A 104 -9.99 -7.90 24.84
N VAL A 105 -9.21 -8.95 24.58
CA VAL A 105 -9.23 -10.17 25.39
C VAL A 105 -8.82 -9.89 26.83
N LEU A 106 -7.88 -8.96 27.05
CA LEU A 106 -7.51 -8.50 28.40
C LEU A 106 -8.62 -7.66 29.04
N ALA A 107 -9.36 -6.88 28.25
CA ALA A 107 -10.46 -6.03 28.71
C ALA A 107 -11.75 -6.81 28.98
N ASP A 108 -11.93 -8.01 28.43
CA ASP A 108 -13.07 -8.90 28.71
C ASP A 108 -13.12 -9.36 30.18
N VAL A 109 -12.03 -9.22 30.92
CA VAL A 109 -11.99 -9.40 32.39
C VAL A 109 -12.74 -8.27 33.12
N LEU A 110 -13.02 -7.15 32.45
CA LEU A 110 -13.73 -5.99 32.99
C LEU A 110 -15.10 -5.81 32.27
N PRO A 111 -16.23 -6.15 32.93
CA PRO A 111 -17.56 -6.27 32.29
C PRO A 111 -18.13 -4.98 31.70
N PHE A 112 -17.52 -3.82 31.93
CA PHE A 112 -17.94 -2.51 31.42
C PHE A 112 -17.23 -2.07 30.13
N LEU A 113 -16.24 -2.83 29.64
CA LEU A 113 -15.45 -2.48 28.44
C LEU A 113 -15.84 -3.27 27.19
N GLY A 114 -16.39 -4.49 27.31
CA GLY A 114 -16.62 -5.40 26.18
C GLY A 114 -17.40 -4.80 25.00
N SER A 115 -18.50 -4.09 25.25
CA SER A 115 -19.35 -3.53 24.18
C SER A 115 -18.79 -2.29 23.47
N ILE A 116 -17.88 -1.55 24.13
CA ILE A 116 -17.16 -0.40 23.52
C ILE A 116 -15.98 -0.88 22.70
N VAL A 117 -15.35 -1.98 23.11
CA VAL A 117 -14.14 -2.50 22.47
C VAL A 117 -14.48 -3.21 21.16
N GLU A 118 -15.59 -3.93 21.07
CA GLU A 118 -15.96 -4.66 19.84
C GLU A 118 -16.33 -3.73 18.66
N ALA A 119 -17.13 -2.68 18.89
CA ALA A 119 -17.50 -1.71 17.85
C ALA A 119 -16.47 -0.57 17.68
N GLY A 120 -15.73 -0.23 18.74
CA GLY A 120 -14.78 0.88 18.74
C GLY A 120 -13.41 0.54 18.15
N THR A 121 -12.91 -0.68 18.36
CA THR A 121 -11.53 -1.04 17.94
C THR A 121 -11.34 -1.01 16.44
N GLY A 122 -12.31 -1.47 15.64
CA GLY A 122 -12.21 -1.44 14.18
C GLY A 122 -12.17 -0.02 13.61
N PHE A 123 -13.03 0.88 14.11
CA PHE A 123 -13.06 2.28 13.65
C PHE A 123 -11.83 3.06 14.11
N ILE A 124 -11.35 2.81 15.33
CA ILE A 124 -10.12 3.41 15.86
C ILE A 124 -8.89 2.88 15.11
N ALA A 125 -8.83 1.58 14.80
CA ALA A 125 -7.79 0.97 13.98
C ALA A 125 -7.75 1.59 12.59
N PHE A 126 -8.91 1.78 11.95
CA PHE A 126 -9.01 2.44 10.66
C PHE A 126 -8.45 3.86 10.70
N LEU A 127 -8.87 4.68 11.68
CA LEU A 127 -8.39 6.06 11.79
C LEU A 127 -6.88 6.14 12.07
N LEU A 128 -6.38 5.30 12.97
CA LEU A 128 -4.95 5.26 13.27
C LEU A 128 -4.14 4.75 12.07
N ALA A 129 -4.61 3.70 11.39
CA ALA A 129 -3.98 3.21 10.17
C ALA A 129 -3.98 4.27 9.07
N ALA A 130 -5.04 5.05 8.93
CA ALA A 130 -5.12 6.14 7.95
C ALA A 130 -4.09 7.23 8.25
N VAL A 131 -4.00 7.69 9.50
CA VAL A 131 -3.01 8.70 9.92
C VAL A 131 -1.59 8.20 9.74
N LEU A 132 -1.28 6.99 10.25
CA LEU A 132 0.06 6.39 10.13
C LEU A 132 0.45 6.17 8.67
N SER A 133 -0.46 5.66 7.84
CA SER A 133 -0.22 5.48 6.41
C SER A 133 0.03 6.82 5.72
N LEU A 134 -0.72 7.86 6.08
CA LEU A 134 -0.53 9.21 5.52
C LEU A 134 0.84 9.79 5.90
N ILE A 135 1.29 9.59 7.13
CA ILE A 135 2.63 9.98 7.59
C ILE A 135 3.70 9.22 6.81
N THR A 136 3.57 7.89 6.67
CA THR A 136 4.51 7.08 5.88
C THR A 136 4.60 7.56 4.43
N ILE A 137 3.46 7.87 3.81
CA ILE A 137 3.40 8.40 2.44
C ILE A 137 4.04 9.79 2.37
N ALA A 138 3.80 10.67 3.35
CA ALA A 138 4.39 12.01 3.40
C ALA A 138 5.92 11.94 3.51
N VAL A 139 6.45 11.09 4.39
CA VAL A 139 7.89 10.89 4.57
C VAL A 139 8.52 10.38 3.27
N ALA A 140 7.90 9.42 2.60
CA ALA A 140 8.37 8.93 1.30
C ALA A 140 8.43 10.05 0.25
N TRP A 141 7.41 10.92 0.19
CA TRP A 141 7.40 12.04 -0.77
C TRP A 141 8.37 13.16 -0.45
N ILE A 142 8.83 13.35 0.80
CA ILE A 142 9.81 14.42 1.12
C ILE A 142 11.11 14.21 0.34
N VAL A 143 11.53 12.96 0.13
CA VAL A 143 12.76 12.63 -0.60
C VAL A 143 12.62 12.88 -2.11
N PHE A 144 11.45 12.55 -2.69
CA PHE A 144 11.26 12.59 -4.15
C PHE A 144 10.55 13.85 -4.68
N ARG A 145 9.64 14.46 -3.90
CA ARG A 145 8.89 15.70 -4.22
C ARG A 145 8.52 16.49 -2.94
N PRO A 146 9.42 17.34 -2.42
CA PRO A 146 9.28 17.97 -1.10
C PRO A 146 7.99 18.77 -0.90
N LEU A 147 7.48 19.47 -1.92
CA LEU A 147 6.24 20.26 -1.81
C LEU A 147 4.99 19.40 -1.54
N LEU A 148 4.87 18.24 -2.20
CA LEU A 148 3.76 17.31 -1.98
C LEU A 148 3.86 16.65 -0.61
N GLY A 149 5.08 16.32 -0.17
CA GLY A 149 5.32 15.74 1.15
C GLY A 149 4.89 16.66 2.30
N ILE A 150 5.26 17.95 2.23
CA ILE A 150 4.88 18.96 3.25
C ILE A 150 3.36 19.11 3.34
N PHE A 151 2.66 19.22 2.20
CA PHE A 151 1.20 19.35 2.17
C PHE A 151 0.50 18.13 2.79
N LEU A 152 0.94 16.92 2.46
CA LEU A 152 0.44 15.68 3.06
C LEU A 152 0.66 15.62 4.58
N LEU A 153 1.80 16.11 5.07
CA LEU A 153 2.12 16.15 6.50
C LEU A 153 1.16 17.09 7.25
N ILE A 154 0.85 18.26 6.69
CA ILE A 154 -0.12 19.21 7.27
C ILE A 154 -1.49 18.56 7.42
N ILE A 155 -1.95 17.82 6.40
CA ILE A 155 -3.23 17.10 6.46
C ILE A 155 -3.19 16.03 7.56
N ALA A 156 -2.10 15.25 7.66
CA ALA A 156 -1.95 14.23 8.70
C ALA A 156 -2.01 14.79 10.12
N VAL A 157 -1.29 15.89 10.36
CA VAL A 157 -1.29 16.59 11.65
C VAL A 157 -2.68 17.16 11.94
N GLY A 158 -3.32 17.80 10.95
CA GLY A 158 -4.67 18.35 11.09
C GLY A 158 -5.71 17.28 11.46
N LEU A 159 -5.68 16.13 10.79
CA LEU A 159 -6.55 14.98 11.11
C LEU A 159 -6.30 14.47 12.54
N THR A 160 -5.03 14.35 12.93
CA THR A 160 -4.66 13.89 14.28
C THR A 160 -5.19 14.83 15.37
N VAL A 161 -5.05 16.14 15.17
CA VAL A 161 -5.53 17.17 16.11
C VAL A 161 -7.05 17.19 16.18
N LEU A 162 -7.75 17.09 15.05
CA LEU A 162 -9.21 17.07 15.01
C LEU A 162 -9.79 15.84 15.73
N ILE A 163 -9.20 14.66 15.51
CA ILE A 163 -9.60 13.43 16.20
C ILE A 163 -9.38 13.58 17.71
N GLY A 164 -8.19 14.03 18.14
CA GLY A 164 -7.89 14.27 19.56
C GLY A 164 -8.81 15.31 20.22
N GLY A 165 -9.14 16.38 19.50
CA GLY A 165 -10.04 17.44 19.94
C GLY A 165 -11.48 16.95 20.14
N LYS A 166 -12.02 16.14 19.23
CA LYS A 166 -13.38 15.58 19.36
C LYS A 166 -13.49 14.56 20.49
N ILE A 167 -12.43 13.78 20.73
CA ILE A 167 -12.37 12.85 21.88
C ILE A 167 -12.37 13.63 23.21
N LYS A 168 -11.60 14.71 23.31
CA LYS A 168 -11.55 15.56 24.51
C LYS A 168 -12.87 16.31 24.76
N ALA A 169 -13.51 16.81 23.69
CA ALA A 169 -14.81 17.48 23.76
C ALA A 169 -15.96 16.53 24.13
N GLY A 170 -15.93 15.28 23.64
CA GLY A 170 -16.88 14.24 24.04
C GLY A 170 -16.79 13.87 25.52
N LYS A 171 -15.57 13.88 26.08
CA LYS A 171 -15.33 13.66 27.52
C LYS A 171 -15.86 14.84 28.38
N ALA A 172 -15.63 16.08 27.95
CA ALA A 172 -16.13 17.27 28.64
C ALA A 172 -17.66 17.38 28.66
N ARG A 173 -18.34 16.95 27.58
CA ARG A 173 -19.80 16.98 27.49
C ARG A 173 -20.48 15.96 28.41
N LYS A 174 -19.87 14.80 28.68
CA LYS A 174 -20.40 13.81 29.63
C LYS A 174 -20.26 14.25 31.09
N THR A 175 -19.23 15.02 31.44
CA THR A 175 -19.06 15.54 32.81
C THR A 175 -19.98 16.72 33.12
N GLY A 176 -20.44 17.47 32.11
CA GLY A 176 -21.33 18.63 32.29
C GLY A 176 -22.81 18.31 32.49
N THR A 177 -23.28 17.09 32.16
CA THR A 177 -24.70 16.73 32.28
C THR A 177 -25.07 16.14 33.65
N ALA A 178 -24.10 15.77 34.49
CA ALA A 178 -24.36 15.25 35.83
C ALA A 178 -24.57 16.35 36.91
N GLY A 179 -24.41 17.64 36.56
CA GLY A 179 -24.43 18.75 37.52
C GLY A 179 -25.72 19.57 37.58
N ASN A 180 -26.78 19.22 36.84
CA ASN A 180 -28.02 20.00 36.82
C ASN A 180 -29.25 19.17 37.23
N THR A 181 -29.20 18.54 38.39
CA THR A 181 -30.42 18.26 39.16
C THR A 181 -30.81 19.55 39.86
N GLN A 182 -31.70 20.31 39.21
CA GLN A 182 -32.45 21.37 39.86
C GLN A 182 -33.02 20.84 41.17
N ALA A 183 -32.52 21.37 42.30
CA ALA A 183 -33.11 21.14 43.60
C ALA A 183 -34.52 21.75 43.57
N VAL A 184 -35.54 20.89 43.58
CA VAL A 184 -36.94 21.30 43.78
C VAL A 184 -37.00 21.97 45.15
N PRO A 185 -37.38 23.26 45.27
CA PRO A 185 -37.49 23.91 46.56
C PRO A 185 -38.61 23.24 47.39
N PRO A 186 -38.41 23.05 48.69
CA PRO A 186 -39.38 22.37 49.54
C PRO A 186 -40.71 23.13 49.57
N PRO A 187 -41.85 22.43 49.60
CA PRO A 187 -43.18 23.06 49.60
C PRO A 187 -43.37 23.93 50.84
N PRO A 188 -44.07 25.08 50.71
CA PRO A 188 -44.29 25.99 51.83
C PRO A 188 -45.15 25.33 52.93
N PRO A 189 -44.91 25.66 54.21
CA PRO A 189 -45.69 25.14 55.32
C PRO A 189 -47.16 25.58 55.20
N SER A 190 -48.09 24.64 55.42
CA SER A 190 -49.52 24.90 55.46
C SER A 190 -49.84 25.88 56.58
N ALA A 191 -50.46 27.01 56.23
CA ALA A 191 -51.04 27.94 57.20
C ALA A 191 -52.40 27.42 57.69
N ALA A 192 -52.57 27.40 59.02
CA ALA A 192 -53.75 27.07 59.83
C ALA A 192 -54.12 25.58 59.95
#